data_AF-A0A2W4Q8D1-F1
#
_entry.id   AF-A0A2W4Q8D1-F1
#
_cell.length_a   1.000
_cell.length_b   1.000
_cell.length_c   1.000
_cell.angle_alpha   90.00
_cell.angle_beta   90.00
_cell.angle_gamma   90.00
#
_symmetry.space_group_name_H-M   'P 1'
#
loop_
_entity.id
_entity.type
_entity.pdbx_description
1 polymer ?
#
loop_
_entity_poly.entity_id
_entity_poly.type
_entity_poly.pdbx_seq_one_letter_code
_entity_poly.pdbx_strand_id
1 'polypeptide(L)'
;ELVMSQHLQLVELRTPLAAALVMTPAAVGGFIGGPLAGRLMHRVWPPALTFAAMSLAAASAWLIAALPPVQEGLAVVRLLLLTGIGLGIGASVTFASTTIMNAAPPERGGMAASIEEVGFELGGSLGVALFGSLMTIAYAASPALPEVPGLPPQVRDSLDEAMRVADGLAGDAAETLRAAARSALAQAMRVVMAGVGLLWFATGLLVAGTRRPAARS
;
A
#
# COMPACT_ATOMS: atom_id res chain seq x y z
N GLU A 1 -0.91 5.51 1.45
CA GLU A 1 -0.27 6.33 2.50
C GLU A 1 -1.16 6.57 3.71
N LEU A 2 -2.38 7.10 3.52
CA LEU A 2 -3.33 7.40 4.61
C LEU A 2 -3.52 6.27 5.63
N VAL A 3 -3.83 5.06 5.15
CA VAL A 3 -4.08 3.90 6.02
C VAL A 3 -2.84 3.51 6.83
N MET A 4 -1.64 3.61 6.23
CA MET A 4 -0.37 3.34 6.91
C MET A 4 -0.05 4.40 7.97
N SER A 5 -0.26 5.68 7.66
CA SER A 5 -0.08 6.76 8.63
C SER A 5 -1.03 6.64 9.82
N GLN A 6 -2.28 6.24 9.59
CA GLN A 6 -3.26 5.99 10.66
C GLN A 6 -2.81 4.84 11.57
N HIS A 7 -2.33 3.74 10.99
CA HIS A 7 -1.79 2.62 11.78
C HIS A 7 -0.61 3.05 12.65
N LEU A 8 0.37 3.77 12.09
CA LEU A 8 1.55 4.21 12.83
C LEU A 8 1.19 5.16 13.98
N GLN A 9 0.24 6.06 13.77
CA GLN A 9 -0.13 7.04 14.79
C GLN A 9 -1.05 6.45 15.87
N LEU A 10 -2.03 5.63 15.48
CA LEU A 10 -3.09 5.18 16.38
C LEU A 10 -2.81 3.80 17.00
N VAL A 11 -2.06 2.94 16.31
CA VAL A 11 -1.69 1.59 16.79
C VAL A 11 -0.29 1.58 17.36
N GLU A 12 0.69 2.11 16.62
CA GLU A 12 2.08 2.19 17.10
C GLU A 12 2.34 3.42 17.99
N LEU A 13 1.31 4.26 18.24
CA LEU A 13 1.37 5.44 19.12
C LEU A 13 2.50 6.42 18.75
N ARG A 14 2.84 6.51 17.47
CA ARG A 14 3.88 7.42 16.99
C ARG A 14 3.33 8.82 16.77
N THR A 15 4.18 9.82 16.95
CA THR A 15 3.88 11.19 16.53
C THR A 15 3.73 11.26 15.00
N PRO A 16 3.00 12.24 14.44
CA PRO A 16 2.88 12.41 12.99
C PRO A 16 4.24 12.51 12.28
N LEU A 17 5.21 13.22 12.89
CA LEU A 17 6.57 13.32 12.39
C LEU A 17 7.28 11.95 12.37
N ALA A 18 7.17 11.18 13.45
CA ALA A 18 7.76 9.85 13.51
C ALA A 18 7.12 8.88 12.51
N ALA A 19 5.81 8.97 12.29
CA ALA A 19 5.12 8.20 11.25
C ALA A 19 5.64 8.54 9.85
N ALA A 20 5.82 9.84 9.54
CA ALA A 20 6.39 10.29 8.27
C ALA A 20 7.83 9.79 8.06
N LEU A 21 8.65 9.79 9.11
CA LEU A 21 10.02 9.25 9.06
C LEU A 21 10.03 7.74 8.77
N VAL A 22 9.08 6.97 9.31
CA VAL A 22 8.95 5.54 9.00
C VAL A 22 8.54 5.30 7.54
N MET A 23 7.79 6.22 6.93
CA MET A 23 7.37 6.13 5.52
C MET A 23 8.45 6.61 4.53
N THR A 24 9.45 7.37 5.00
CA THR A 24 10.53 7.94 4.18
C THR A 24 11.28 6.90 3.34
N PRO A 25 11.63 5.69 3.83
CA PRO A 25 12.31 4.68 3.02
C PRO A 25 11.53 4.26 1.77
N ALA A 26 10.19 4.24 1.83
CA ALA A 26 9.38 3.96 0.65
C ALA A 26 9.51 5.09 -0.40
N ALA A 27 9.49 6.35 0.04
CA ALA A 27 9.72 7.49 -0.87
C ALA A 27 11.13 7.44 -1.50
N VAL A 28 12.16 7.14 -0.69
CA VAL A 28 13.55 6.95 -1.17
C VAL A 28 13.63 5.81 -2.16
N GLY A 29 12.98 4.68 -1.88
CA GLY A 29 12.87 3.54 -2.79
C GLY A 29 12.28 3.95 -4.14
N GLY A 30 11.16 4.67 -4.14
CA GLY A 30 10.52 5.15 -5.37
C GLY A 30 11.40 6.12 -6.16
N PHE A 31 12.03 7.06 -5.47
CA PHE A 31 12.99 8.00 -6.07
C PHE A 31 14.17 7.29 -6.74
N ILE A 32 14.66 6.19 -6.18
CA ILE A 32 15.72 5.36 -6.78
C ILE A 32 15.17 4.49 -7.92
N GLY A 33 14.00 3.90 -7.72
CA GLY A 33 13.37 2.97 -8.65
C GLY A 33 13.09 3.58 -10.02
N GLY A 34 12.67 4.85 -10.07
CA GLY A 34 12.36 5.53 -11.33
C GLY A 34 13.57 5.68 -12.28
N PRO A 35 14.64 6.37 -11.88
CA PRO A 35 15.86 6.48 -12.70
C PRO A 35 16.51 5.13 -13.02
N LEU A 36 16.42 4.15 -12.11
CA LEU A 36 16.91 2.80 -12.34
C LEU A 36 16.12 2.11 -13.46
N ALA A 37 14.79 2.21 -13.42
CA ALA A 37 13.91 1.75 -14.49
C ALA A 37 14.23 2.45 -15.81
N GLY A 38 14.42 3.77 -15.77
CA GLY A 38 14.84 4.61 -16.90
C GLY A 38 16.07 4.05 -17.63
N ARG A 39 17.10 3.68 -16.87
CA ARG A 39 18.34 3.10 -17.42
C ARG A 39 18.17 1.69 -17.95
N LEU A 40 17.32 0.88 -17.33
CA LEU A 40 17.12 -0.53 -17.67
C LEU A 40 16.21 -0.74 -18.88
N MET A 41 15.31 0.20 -19.19
CA MET A 41 14.30 0.03 -20.25
C MET A 41 14.91 -0.20 -21.64
N HIS A 42 16.10 0.35 -21.92
CA HIS A 42 16.77 0.20 -23.20
C HIS A 42 17.57 -1.11 -23.32
N ARG A 43 17.77 -1.83 -22.21
CA ARG A 43 18.61 -3.03 -22.14
C ARG A 43 17.80 -4.32 -21.97
N VAL A 44 16.62 -4.24 -21.36
CA VAL A 44 15.80 -5.40 -21.02
C VAL A 44 14.38 -5.20 -21.52
N TRP A 45 13.71 -6.30 -21.86
CA TRP A 45 12.33 -6.31 -22.31
C TRP A 45 11.39 -5.67 -21.25
N PRO A 46 10.73 -4.54 -21.55
CA PRO A 46 9.99 -3.75 -20.55
C PRO A 46 8.91 -4.53 -19.77
N PRO A 47 8.11 -5.44 -20.37
CA PRO A 47 7.14 -6.23 -19.62
C PRO A 47 7.75 -7.12 -18.53
N ALA A 48 8.94 -7.69 -18.76
CA ALA A 48 9.63 -8.49 -17.75
C ALA A 48 10.13 -7.63 -16.58
N LEU A 49 10.60 -6.40 -16.86
CA LEU A 49 11.00 -5.46 -15.83
C LEU A 49 9.80 -5.00 -14.98
N THR A 50 8.66 -4.72 -15.61
CA THR A 50 7.43 -4.37 -14.90
C THR A 50 6.95 -5.51 -14.00
N PHE A 51 6.99 -6.75 -14.49
CA PHE A 51 6.67 -7.92 -13.66
C PHE A 51 7.61 -8.07 -12.46
N ALA A 52 8.92 -7.91 -12.66
CA ALA A 52 9.89 -8.01 -11.58
C ALA A 52 9.67 -6.91 -10.52
N ALA A 53 9.44 -5.66 -10.96
CA ALA A 53 9.18 -4.53 -10.07
C ALA A 53 7.87 -4.70 -9.27
N MET A 54 6.79 -5.11 -9.93
CA MET A 54 5.51 -5.39 -9.26
C MET A 54 5.58 -6.59 -8.32
N SER A 55 6.35 -7.63 -8.69
CA SER A 55 6.56 -8.79 -7.83
C SER A 55 7.38 -8.44 -6.58
N LEU A 56 8.37 -7.55 -6.70
CA LEU A 56 9.13 -7.04 -5.56
C LEU A 56 8.22 -6.26 -4.60
N ALA A 57 7.38 -5.37 -5.13
CA ALA A 57 6.42 -4.61 -4.31
C ALA A 57 5.41 -5.55 -3.62
N ALA A 58 4.87 -6.52 -4.35
CA ALA A 58 3.94 -7.52 -3.83
C ALA A 58 4.57 -8.38 -2.72
N ALA A 59 5.75 -8.94 -2.96
CA ALA A 59 6.47 -9.73 -1.97
C ALA A 59 6.78 -8.90 -0.72
N SER A 60 7.19 -7.64 -0.90
CA SER A 60 7.46 -6.74 0.22
C SER A 60 6.20 -6.45 1.06
N ALA A 61 5.06 -6.24 0.40
CA ALA A 61 3.78 -6.05 1.08
C ALA A 61 3.31 -7.30 1.84
N TRP A 62 3.44 -8.49 1.25
CA TRP A 62 3.11 -9.75 1.90
C TRP A 62 4.03 -10.05 3.10
N LEU A 63 5.32 -9.78 2.96
CA LEU A 63 6.26 -9.92 4.07
C LEU A 63 5.92 -8.95 5.21
N ILE A 64 5.57 -7.70 4.91
CA ILE A 64 5.08 -6.75 5.93
C ILE A 64 3.79 -7.27 6.60
N ALA A 65 2.84 -7.81 5.84
CA ALA A 65 1.60 -8.37 6.37
C ALA A 65 1.84 -9.58 7.28
N ALA A 66 2.86 -10.40 6.97
CA ALA A 66 3.25 -11.57 7.74
C ALA A 66 4.07 -11.24 9.00
N LEU A 67 4.70 -10.06 9.05
CA LEU A 67 5.51 -9.68 10.20
C LEU A 67 4.64 -9.45 11.45
N PRO A 68 5.12 -9.88 12.64
CA PRO A 68 4.48 -9.52 13.89
C PRO A 68 4.53 -7.99 14.12
N PRO A 69 3.72 -7.46 15.07
CA PRO A 69 3.83 -6.08 15.53
C PRO A 69 5.27 -5.75 15.92
N VAL A 70 5.69 -4.49 15.75
CA VAL A 70 7.09 -4.05 15.87
C VAL A 70 7.70 -4.55 17.19
N GLN A 71 8.58 -5.55 17.08
CA GLN A 71 9.58 -5.87 18.10
C GLN A 71 10.89 -5.23 17.63
N GLU A 72 11.70 -4.72 18.57
CA GLU A 72 12.90 -3.92 18.27
C GLU A 72 13.86 -4.59 17.27
N GLY A 73 13.90 -5.92 17.21
CA GLY A 73 14.78 -6.67 16.29
C GLY A 73 14.38 -6.67 14.80
N LEU A 74 13.14 -6.30 14.45
CA LEU A 74 12.64 -6.38 13.05
C LEU A 74 12.44 -5.01 12.39
N ALA A 75 12.81 -3.92 13.06
CA ALA A 75 12.64 -2.56 12.56
C ALA A 75 13.38 -2.33 11.23
N VAL A 76 14.64 -2.75 11.13
CA VAL A 76 15.45 -2.62 9.91
C VAL A 76 14.82 -3.40 8.75
N VAL A 77 14.34 -4.63 9.01
CA VAL A 77 13.67 -5.44 8.00
C VAL A 77 12.42 -4.73 7.46
N ARG A 78 11.58 -4.17 8.34
CA ARG A 78 10.42 -3.37 7.90
C ARG A 78 10.81 -2.19 7.02
N LEU A 79 11.86 -1.43 7.39
CA LEU A 79 12.32 -0.28 6.58
C LEU A 79 12.84 -0.72 5.21
N LEU A 80 13.53 -1.87 5.13
CA LEU A 80 13.98 -2.46 3.86
C LEU A 80 12.79 -2.89 2.99
N LEU A 81 11.77 -3.52 3.58
CA LEU A 81 10.56 -3.91 2.85
C LEU A 81 9.77 -2.70 2.37
N LEU A 82 9.66 -1.63 3.17
CA LEU A 82 9.06 -0.37 2.74
C LEU A 82 9.83 0.25 1.56
N THR A 83 11.16 0.22 1.61
CA THR A 83 12.01 0.60 0.48
C THR A 83 11.72 -0.26 -0.75
N GLY A 84 11.55 -1.57 -0.58
CA GLY A 84 11.21 -2.51 -1.65
C GLY A 84 9.87 -2.21 -2.33
N ILE A 85 8.83 -1.87 -1.55
CA ILE A 85 7.54 -1.37 -2.06
C ILE A 85 7.77 -0.12 -2.90
N GLY A 86 8.46 0.88 -2.33
CA GLY A 86 8.76 2.13 -3.01
C GLY A 86 9.46 1.92 -4.34
N LEU A 87 10.54 1.13 -4.34
CA LEU A 87 11.34 0.83 -5.52
C LEU A 87 10.50 0.17 -6.62
N GLY A 88 9.70 -0.84 -6.27
CA GLY A 88 8.82 -1.51 -7.22
C GLY A 88 7.79 -0.55 -7.83
N ILE A 89 7.14 0.28 -7.02
CA ILE A 89 6.18 1.28 -7.50
C ILE A 89 6.86 2.30 -8.42
N GLY A 90 7.95 2.93 -7.98
CA GLY A 90 8.64 3.96 -8.76
C GLY A 90 9.17 3.46 -10.10
N ALA A 91 9.70 2.22 -10.12
CA ALA A 91 10.12 1.57 -11.35
C ALA A 91 8.94 1.31 -12.30
N SER A 92 7.84 0.74 -11.80
CA SER A 92 6.65 0.44 -12.61
C SER A 92 5.98 1.69 -13.16
N VAL A 93 5.88 2.77 -12.37
CA VAL A 93 5.38 4.06 -12.84
C VAL A 93 6.21 4.58 -14.02
N THR A 94 7.54 4.51 -13.90
CA THR A 94 8.43 4.97 -14.97
C THR A 94 8.28 4.13 -16.25
N PHE A 95 8.17 2.81 -16.12
CA PHE A 95 7.93 1.94 -17.29
C PHE A 95 6.58 2.20 -17.93
N ALA A 96 5.52 2.37 -17.15
CA ALA A 96 4.18 2.67 -17.65
C ALA A 96 4.17 4.00 -18.41
N SER A 97 4.67 5.06 -17.79
CA SER A 97 4.79 6.40 -18.38
C SER A 97 5.55 6.36 -19.71
N THR A 98 6.74 5.76 -19.70
CA THR A 98 7.56 5.69 -20.92
C THR A 98 6.88 4.86 -22.02
N THR A 99 6.17 3.79 -21.65
CA THR A 99 5.43 2.97 -22.60
C THR A 99 4.28 3.75 -23.23
N ILE A 100 3.51 4.50 -22.44
CA ILE A 100 2.41 5.36 -22.92
C ILE A 100 2.96 6.44 -23.86
N MET A 101 4.01 7.14 -23.45
CA MET A 101 4.60 8.23 -24.23
C MET A 101 5.22 7.74 -25.53
N ASN A 102 5.87 6.57 -25.55
CA ASN A 102 6.45 5.99 -26.77
C ASN A 102 5.41 5.39 -27.73
N ALA A 103 4.19 5.10 -27.26
CA ALA A 103 3.12 4.60 -28.11
C ALA A 103 2.44 5.71 -28.93
N ALA A 104 2.61 6.98 -28.53
CA ALA A 104 2.01 8.12 -29.19
C ALA A 104 2.95 8.76 -30.24
N PRO A 105 2.41 9.24 -31.38
CA PRO A 105 3.15 10.11 -32.29
C PRO A 105 3.67 11.37 -31.58
N PRO A 106 4.82 11.94 -31.99
CA PRO A 106 5.41 13.12 -31.35
C PRO A 106 4.44 14.30 -31.23
N GLU A 107 3.57 14.50 -32.22
CA GLU A 107 2.61 15.60 -32.29
C GLU A 107 1.44 15.41 -31.29
N ARG A 108 1.28 14.21 -30.73
CA ARG A 108 0.22 13.83 -29.78
C ARG A 108 0.75 13.54 -28.38
N GLY A 109 2.01 13.85 -28.08
CA GLY A 109 2.61 13.64 -26.76
C GLY A 109 1.80 14.30 -25.63
N GLY A 110 1.30 15.53 -25.84
CA GLY A 110 0.44 16.21 -24.86
C GLY A 110 -0.89 15.49 -24.60
N MET A 111 -1.48 14.86 -25.61
CA MET A 111 -2.69 14.04 -25.45
C MET A 111 -2.39 12.76 -24.67
N ALA A 112 -1.26 12.11 -24.94
CA ALA A 112 -0.83 10.91 -24.21
C ALA A 112 -0.59 11.21 -22.73
N ALA A 113 0.12 12.31 -22.43
CA ALA A 113 0.33 12.77 -21.06
C ALA A 113 -0.99 13.11 -20.35
N SER A 114 -1.95 13.72 -21.05
CA SER A 114 -3.27 14.01 -20.47
C SER A 114 -4.05 12.73 -20.11
N ILE A 115 -3.98 11.70 -20.96
CA ILE A 115 -4.60 10.40 -20.68
C ILE A 115 -3.90 9.70 -19.50
N GLU A 116 -2.57 9.79 -19.44
CA GLU A 116 -1.78 9.26 -18.32
C GLU A 116 -2.20 9.92 -17.00
N GLU A 117 -2.29 11.24 -16.96
CA GLU A 117 -2.66 12.00 -15.75
C GLU A 117 -4.06 11.61 -15.26
N VAL A 118 -5.05 11.59 -16.17
CA VAL A 118 -6.41 11.12 -15.83
C VAL A 118 -6.38 9.68 -15.33
N GLY A 119 -5.55 8.82 -15.92
CA GLY A 119 -5.34 7.45 -15.44
C GLY A 119 -4.78 7.38 -14.02
N PHE A 120 -3.82 8.25 -13.69
CA PHE A 120 -3.25 8.37 -12.34
C PHE A 120 -4.28 8.86 -11.32
N GLU A 121 -5.03 9.92 -11.63
CA GLU A 121 -6.06 10.45 -10.74
C GLU A 121 -7.20 9.45 -10.50
N LEU A 122 -7.68 8.79 -11.56
CA LEU A 122 -8.70 7.75 -11.47
C LEU A 122 -8.19 6.54 -10.69
N GLY A 123 -6.98 6.05 -10.99
CA GLY A 123 -6.37 4.93 -10.27
C GLY A 123 -6.15 5.24 -8.79
N GLY A 124 -5.68 6.46 -8.48
CA GLY A 124 -5.47 6.92 -7.12
C GLY A 124 -6.77 7.02 -6.32
N SER A 125 -7.80 7.66 -6.90
CA SER A 125 -9.11 7.80 -6.25
C SER A 125 -9.82 6.46 -6.04
N LEU A 126 -9.82 5.57 -7.05
CA LEU A 126 -10.36 4.22 -6.93
C LEU A 126 -9.59 3.39 -5.90
N GLY A 127 -8.26 3.47 -5.88
CA GLY A 127 -7.43 2.78 -4.90
C GLY A 127 -7.76 3.23 -3.47
N VAL A 128 -7.87 4.54 -3.23
CA VAL A 128 -8.25 5.08 -1.91
C VAL A 128 -9.64 4.57 -1.49
N ALA A 129 -10.62 4.62 -2.39
CA ALA A 129 -11.98 4.16 -2.10
C ALA A 129 -12.04 2.65 -1.81
N LEU A 130 -11.41 1.83 -2.65
CA LEU A 130 -11.43 0.36 -2.53
C LEU A 130 -10.69 -0.10 -1.27
N PHE A 131 -9.45 0.38 -1.06
CA PHE A 131 -8.66 -0.06 0.09
C PHE A 131 -9.10 0.58 1.40
N GLY A 132 -9.66 1.79 1.37
CA GLY A 132 -10.33 2.39 2.52
C GLY A 132 -11.56 1.58 2.94
N SER A 133 -12.42 1.22 1.98
CA SER A 133 -13.59 0.36 2.25
C SER A 133 -13.17 -1.02 2.77
N LEU A 134 -12.14 -1.62 2.16
CA LEU A 134 -11.59 -2.90 2.62
C LEU A 134 -11.05 -2.81 4.06
N MET A 135 -10.38 -1.70 4.40
CA MET A 135 -9.91 -1.45 5.76
C MET A 135 -11.07 -1.41 6.76
N THR A 136 -12.14 -0.67 6.45
CA THR A 136 -13.34 -0.57 7.29
C THR A 136 -14.01 -1.94 7.47
N ILE A 137 -14.22 -2.68 6.38
CA ILE A 137 -14.85 -4.01 6.42
C ILE A 137 -13.99 -4.98 7.23
N ALA A 138 -12.67 -5.01 6.99
CA ALA A 138 -11.75 -5.89 7.71
C ALA A 138 -11.62 -5.53 9.20
N TYR A 139 -11.72 -4.25 9.54
CA TYR A 139 -11.77 -3.78 10.92
C TYR A 139 -13.04 -4.27 11.63
N ALA A 140 -14.21 -4.02 11.03
CA ALA A 140 -15.51 -4.40 11.59
C ALA A 140 -15.65 -5.92 11.77
N ALA A 141 -15.10 -6.69 10.82
CA ALA A 141 -15.08 -8.15 10.82
C ALA A 141 -14.00 -8.75 11.73
N SER A 142 -13.17 -7.93 12.39
CA SER A 142 -12.08 -8.45 13.20
C SER A 142 -12.60 -9.18 14.44
N PRO A 143 -12.11 -10.40 14.72
CA PRO A 143 -12.47 -11.14 15.93
C PRO A 143 -11.86 -10.53 17.20
N ALA A 144 -10.92 -9.59 17.06
CA ALA A 144 -10.34 -8.88 18.19
C ALA A 144 -11.33 -7.92 18.87
N LEU A 145 -12.38 -7.48 18.17
CA LEU A 145 -13.40 -6.61 18.73
C LEU A 145 -14.36 -7.41 19.62
N PRO A 146 -14.45 -7.11 20.92
CA PRO A 146 -15.23 -7.90 21.85
C PRO A 146 -16.73 -7.73 21.59
N GLU A 147 -17.48 -8.82 21.66
CA GLU A 147 -18.94 -8.77 21.79
C GLU A 147 -19.30 -8.51 23.26
N VAL A 148 -19.03 -7.30 23.77
CA VAL A 148 -19.45 -6.95 25.13
C VAL A 148 -20.92 -6.52 25.09
N PRO A 149 -21.81 -7.18 25.85
CA PRO A 149 -23.19 -6.71 26.01
C PRO A 149 -23.21 -5.26 26.50
N GLY A 150 -23.91 -4.38 25.78
CA GLY A 150 -24.05 -2.96 26.15
C GLY A 150 -23.06 -2.00 25.47
N LEU A 151 -22.11 -2.49 24.66
CA LEU A 151 -21.33 -1.59 23.80
C LEU A 151 -22.18 -1.09 22.62
N PRO A 152 -22.07 0.21 22.27
CA PRO A 152 -22.72 0.74 21.07
C PRO A 152 -22.19 0.03 19.81
N PRO A 153 -23.04 -0.25 18.80
CA PRO A 153 -22.62 -0.90 17.55
C PRO A 153 -21.52 -0.10 16.81
N GLN A 154 -21.48 1.21 17.01
CA GLN A 154 -20.54 2.12 16.37
C GLN A 154 -19.06 1.81 16.69
N VAL A 155 -18.77 1.09 17.77
CA VAL A 155 -17.42 0.60 18.10
C VAL A 155 -16.80 -0.21 16.95
N ARG A 156 -17.63 -0.88 16.14
CA ARG A 156 -17.17 -1.66 14.98
C ARG A 156 -17.00 -0.84 13.71
N ASP A 157 -17.45 0.42 13.68
CA ASP A 157 -17.42 1.24 12.47
C ASP A 157 -16.00 1.77 12.18
N SER A 158 -15.25 2.13 13.22
CA SER A 158 -13.87 2.60 13.09
C SER A 158 -13.09 2.56 14.40
N LEU A 159 -11.77 2.68 14.31
CA LEU A 159 -10.91 2.85 15.48
C LEU A 159 -11.24 4.14 16.24
N ASP A 160 -11.46 5.25 15.53
CA ASP A 160 -11.74 6.55 16.16
C ASP A 160 -13.01 6.49 17.03
N GLU A 161 -14.03 5.80 16.53
CA GLU A 161 -15.30 5.62 17.24
C GLU A 161 -15.15 4.68 18.44
N ALA A 162 -14.36 3.62 18.32
CA ALA A 162 -14.02 2.75 19.45
C ALA A 162 -13.22 3.51 20.54
N MET A 163 -12.28 4.36 20.14
CA MET A 163 -11.52 5.21 21.07
C MET A 163 -12.44 6.21 21.77
N ARG A 164 -13.36 6.85 21.04
CA ARG A 164 -14.35 7.78 21.59
C ARG A 164 -15.27 7.13 22.62
N VAL A 165 -15.70 5.88 22.38
CA VAL A 165 -16.48 5.11 23.36
C VAL A 165 -15.62 4.74 24.57
N ALA A 166 -14.36 4.35 24.36
CA ALA A 166 -13.44 4.00 25.44
C ALA A 166 -13.16 5.17 26.40
N ASP A 167 -13.17 6.42 25.91
CA ASP A 167 -12.99 7.62 26.74
C ASP A 167 -14.14 7.84 27.74
N GLY A 168 -15.32 7.27 27.48
CA GLY A 168 -16.45 7.28 28.40
C GLY A 168 -16.46 6.12 29.40
N LEU A 169 -15.53 5.17 29.29
CA LEU A 169 -15.42 4.01 30.18
C LEU A 169 -14.36 4.24 31.27
N ALA A 170 -14.54 3.60 32.42
CA ALA A 170 -13.59 3.67 33.53
C ALA A 170 -12.75 2.38 33.65
N GLY A 171 -11.47 2.55 34.01
CA GLY A 171 -10.57 1.45 34.39
C GLY A 171 -10.30 0.44 33.26
N ASP A 172 -10.27 -0.84 33.63
CA ASP A 172 -9.85 -1.96 32.77
C ASP A 172 -10.71 -2.12 31.51
N ALA A 173 -11.97 -1.71 31.54
CA ALA A 173 -12.87 -1.77 30.39
C ALA A 173 -12.41 -0.85 29.24
N ALA A 174 -11.93 0.36 29.58
CA ALA A 174 -11.41 1.31 28.60
C ALA A 174 -10.13 0.77 27.93
N GLU A 175 -9.18 0.27 28.72
CA GLU A 175 -7.93 -0.29 28.19
C GLU A 175 -8.16 -1.56 27.37
N THR A 176 -9.09 -2.41 27.79
CA THR A 176 -9.48 -3.61 27.02
C THR A 176 -10.04 -3.22 25.66
N LEU A 177 -10.94 -2.22 25.60
CA LEU A 177 -11.51 -1.75 24.34
C LEU A 177 -10.46 -1.11 23.44
N ARG A 178 -9.57 -0.26 23.98
CA ARG A 178 -8.47 0.36 23.21
C ARG A 178 -7.53 -0.70 22.63
N ALA A 179 -7.14 -1.69 23.43
CA ALA A 179 -6.26 -2.77 22.98
C ALA A 179 -6.93 -3.62 21.88
N ALA A 180 -8.20 -3.98 22.06
CA ALA A 180 -8.99 -4.69 21.07
C ALA A 180 -9.09 -3.93 19.74
N ALA A 181 -9.42 -2.64 19.79
CA ALA A 181 -9.57 -1.80 18.61
C ALA A 181 -8.24 -1.62 17.86
N ARG A 182 -7.12 -1.40 18.58
CA ARG A 182 -5.78 -1.34 17.98
C ARG A 182 -5.40 -2.65 17.31
N SER A 183 -5.69 -3.78 17.95
CA SER A 183 -5.47 -5.13 17.39
C SER A 183 -6.31 -5.35 16.13
N ALA A 184 -7.58 -4.92 16.14
CA ALA A 184 -8.46 -5.00 14.99
C ALA A 184 -7.94 -4.17 13.80
N LEU A 185 -7.47 -2.95 14.03
CA LEU A 185 -6.88 -2.12 12.98
C LEU A 185 -5.58 -2.73 12.44
N ALA A 186 -4.75 -3.34 13.30
CA ALA A 186 -3.55 -4.06 12.87
C ALA A 186 -3.89 -5.27 11.98
N GLN A 187 -4.93 -6.03 12.32
CA GLN A 187 -5.40 -7.15 11.51
C GLN A 187 -5.97 -6.68 10.17
N ALA A 188 -6.77 -5.61 10.17
CA ALA A 188 -7.30 -5.00 8.96
C ALA A 188 -6.18 -4.53 8.02
N MET A 189 -5.12 -3.92 8.56
CA MET A 189 -3.93 -3.52 7.79
C MET A 189 -3.30 -4.72 7.08
N ARG A 190 -3.18 -5.88 7.75
CA ARG A 190 -2.63 -7.09 7.13
C ARG A 190 -3.48 -7.56 5.94
N VAL A 191 -4.80 -7.53 6.08
CA VAL A 191 -5.74 -7.89 5.00
C VAL A 191 -5.58 -6.94 3.82
N VAL A 192 -5.51 -5.63 4.07
CA VAL A 192 -5.31 -4.62 3.02
C VAL A 192 -3.95 -4.82 2.33
N MET A 193 -2.87 -5.00 3.08
CA MET A 193 -1.53 -5.25 2.53
C MET A 193 -1.49 -6.53 1.69
N ALA A 194 -2.18 -7.59 2.12
CA ALA A 194 -2.31 -8.82 1.34
C ALA A 194 -3.06 -8.59 0.02
N GLY A 195 -4.17 -7.86 0.06
CA GLY A 195 -4.97 -7.50 -1.12
C GLY A 195 -4.21 -6.61 -2.10
N VAL A 196 -3.48 -5.60 -1.61
CA VAL A 196 -2.61 -4.74 -2.43
C VAL A 196 -1.50 -5.56 -3.09
N GLY A 197 -0.85 -6.44 -2.34
CA GLY A 197 0.19 -7.32 -2.89
C GLY A 197 -0.36 -8.25 -3.98
N LEU A 198 -1.56 -8.80 -3.79
CA LEU A 198 -2.24 -9.61 -4.81
C LEU A 198 -2.55 -8.79 -6.07
N LEU A 199 -3.04 -7.57 -5.92
CA LEU A 199 -3.31 -6.67 -7.04
C LEU A 199 -2.03 -6.39 -7.84
N TRP A 200 -0.94 -5.99 -7.18
CA TRP A 200 0.33 -5.73 -7.86
C TRP A 200 0.87 -6.97 -8.58
N PHE A 201 0.85 -8.13 -7.92
CA PHE A 201 1.30 -9.37 -8.53
C PHE A 201 0.47 -9.74 -9.77
N ALA A 202 -0.87 -9.64 -9.68
CA ALA A 202 -1.78 -9.88 -10.78
C ALA A 202 -1.54 -8.90 -11.95
N THR A 203 -1.37 -7.61 -11.67
CA THR A 203 -1.01 -6.61 -12.69
C THR A 203 0.32 -6.96 -13.36
N GLY A 204 1.33 -7.36 -12.58
CA GLY A 204 2.60 -7.82 -13.12
C GLY A 204 2.44 -9.01 -14.07
N LEU A 205 1.66 -10.02 -13.70
CA LEU A 205 1.39 -11.20 -14.53
C LEU A 205 0.68 -10.83 -15.84
N LEU A 206 -0.34 -9.97 -15.75
CA LEU A 206 -1.07 -9.49 -16.92
C LEU A 206 -0.14 -8.79 -17.91
N VAL A 207 0.76 -7.94 -17.41
CA VAL A 207 1.77 -7.26 -18.24
C VAL A 207 2.77 -8.25 -18.83
N ALA A 208 3.26 -9.21 -18.05
CA ALA A 208 4.19 -10.24 -18.54
C ALA A 208 3.58 -11.12 -19.65
N GLY A 209 2.26 -11.31 -19.63
CA GLY A 209 1.52 -12.05 -20.65
C GLY A 209 1.36 -11.33 -22.00
N THR A 210 1.67 -10.03 -22.07
CA THR A 210 1.66 -9.29 -23.33
C THR A 210 2.79 -9.79 -24.24
N ARG A 211 2.45 -10.22 -25.46
CA ARG A 211 3.41 -10.88 -26.37
C ARG A 211 4.53 -9.91 -26.78
N ARG A 212 5.77 -10.42 -26.87
CA ARG A 212 6.87 -9.72 -27.57
C ARG A 212 6.41 -9.39 -28.99
N PRO A 213 6.45 -8.12 -29.44
CA PRO A 213 6.30 -7.83 -30.86
C PRO A 213 7.39 -8.61 -31.60
N ALA A 214 7.01 -9.38 -32.62
CA ALA A 214 7.97 -10.07 -33.48
C ALA A 214 8.95 -9.02 -34.03
N ALA A 215 10.24 -9.29 -33.93
CA ALA A 215 11.27 -8.42 -34.49
C ALA A 215 10.93 -8.19 -35.97
N ARG A 216 10.73 -6.92 -36.36
CA ARG A 216 10.58 -6.56 -37.77
C ARG A 216 11.93 -6.86 -38.43
N SER A 217 12.01 -7.98 -39.15
CA SER A 217 13.08 -8.34 -40.08
C SER A 217 12.98 -7.49 -41.34
#